data_AF-A0A6A6B0P5-F1
#
_entry.id   AF-A0A6A6B0P5-F1
#
_cell.length_a   1.000
_cell.length_b   1.000
_cell.length_c   1.000
_cell.angle_alpha   90.00
_cell.angle_beta   90.00
_cell.angle_gamma   90.00
#
_symmetry.space_group_name_H-M   'P 1'
#
loop_
_entity.id
_entity.type
_entity.pdbx_description
1 polymer ?
#
loop_
_entity_poly.entity_id
_entity_poly.type
_entity_poly.pdbx_seq_one_letter_code
_entity_poly.pdbx_strand_id
1 'polypeptide(L)'
;MAHPQLPEEILPTFPYLTPPLSPASPPPFHVLIVGASISGLALAHALQRAKIPHTILEAQPQVTHPGIGASIGLWPNGMRVLDQLGAWERIKKECNTMGDCWDRGDSGGTACCWVHRVDERGCRNGYTGFAVLERAHVVKALWDTLPDQSVVVTNARLANIVDGPDGVRVTTTSGAEYAGDIVVGCDGVNSAVRSCMWEAANRNVPGLISEKEKRSLITSYKCLAGISTALPSLPGHTTSDSHILHAPGRCILLLTTPTRTFFFVFLKLPRPIQYPARVRYTPAEAAAEAAALAHVPLTDTGTATFGDVWARRLRAQLIPLEEGVFDTWHHGRTVLLGDSAHKFSVMLAFGGNAALESAAALANCLHREVLAHRGCKVGPEAITNLFEEYQAQRFPRAQRIHRLAHRVMRLQSWETPLLRAAQRFVIPLVGEAWALNVFAALVAGGGRLNFVPVPEHEKGNVPFDDEIVRGALVRRCPGEAGSAALVKVTGMHERLAELLRVLLSAGLFAAVVVSVRAWRT
;
A
#
# COMPACT_ATOMS: atom_id res chain seq x y z
N MET A 1 30.16 91.47 -6.32
CA MET A 1 30.86 91.26 -5.05
C MET A 1 29.82 90.98 -3.98
N ALA A 2 29.91 89.77 -3.41
CA ALA A 2 29.27 89.20 -2.22
C ALA A 2 27.91 89.74 -1.68
N HIS A 3 26.91 88.85 -1.71
CA HIS A 3 25.66 88.92 -0.94
C HIS A 3 25.88 88.55 0.54
N PRO A 4 24.98 88.96 1.46
CA PRO A 4 25.10 88.71 2.90
C PRO A 4 24.54 87.35 3.33
N GLN A 5 25.07 86.84 4.45
CA GLN A 5 24.74 85.57 5.10
C GLN A 5 23.30 85.55 5.68
N LEU A 6 22.60 84.43 5.52
CA LEU A 6 21.35 84.08 6.22
C LEU A 6 21.68 83.13 7.40
N PRO A 7 20.94 83.16 8.52
CA PRO A 7 21.19 82.30 9.69
C PRO A 7 20.56 80.90 9.56
N GLU A 8 21.17 79.94 10.26
CA GLU A 8 20.80 78.52 10.35
C GLU A 8 19.34 78.28 10.74
N GLU A 9 18.62 77.50 9.93
CA GLU A 9 17.34 76.89 10.26
C GLU A 9 17.57 75.65 11.14
N ILE A 10 17.19 75.75 12.42
CA ILE A 10 17.14 74.61 13.35
C ILE A 10 15.90 73.78 13.01
N LEU A 11 16.09 72.62 12.37
CA LEU A 11 15.04 71.60 12.22
C LEU A 11 14.90 70.80 13.53
N PRO A 12 13.68 70.55 14.03
CA PRO A 12 13.48 69.71 15.20
C PRO A 12 13.68 68.23 14.82
N THR A 13 14.73 67.61 15.35
CA THR A 13 14.91 66.16 15.31
C THR A 13 13.90 65.50 16.24
N PHE A 14 12.79 65.00 15.70
CA PHE A 14 11.97 64.00 16.38
C PHE A 14 12.63 62.62 16.22
N PRO A 15 13.04 61.94 17.32
CA PRO A 15 13.44 60.55 17.23
C PRO A 15 12.16 59.73 17.01
N TYR A 16 11.89 59.35 15.77
CA TYR A 16 11.00 58.23 15.50
C TYR A 16 11.68 56.98 16.07
N LEU A 17 11.32 56.64 17.31
CA LEU A 17 11.48 55.29 17.84
C LEU A 17 10.68 54.37 16.91
N THR A 18 11.38 53.71 16.00
CA THR A 18 10.83 52.54 15.32
C THR A 18 10.50 51.53 16.41
N PRO A 19 9.25 51.06 16.53
CA PRO A 19 8.97 49.97 17.45
C PRO A 19 9.79 48.75 17.00
N PRO A 20 10.35 47.96 17.92
CA PRO A 20 11.05 46.75 17.55
C PRO A 20 10.11 45.90 16.68
N LEU A 21 10.58 45.53 15.49
CA LEU A 21 9.92 44.56 14.62
C LEU A 21 9.52 43.37 15.50
N SER A 22 8.21 43.13 15.65
CA SER A 22 7.73 41.87 16.22
C SER A 22 8.49 40.73 15.55
N PRO A 23 9.04 39.76 16.29
CA PRO A 23 9.75 38.65 15.66
C PRO A 23 8.80 38.03 14.63
N ALA A 24 9.25 38.03 13.37
CA ALA A 24 8.47 37.47 12.27
C ALA A 24 8.04 36.06 12.68
N SER A 25 6.75 35.75 12.54
CA SER A 25 6.23 34.42 12.83
C SER A 25 7.08 33.40 12.07
N PRO A 26 7.49 32.29 12.70
CA PRO A 26 8.33 31.29 12.03
C PRO A 26 7.65 30.83 10.73
N PRO A 27 8.45 30.53 9.68
CA PRO A 27 7.89 30.06 8.42
C PRO A 27 7.04 28.80 8.65
N PRO A 28 5.97 28.62 7.86
CA PRO A 28 5.07 27.49 8.05
C PRO A 28 5.80 26.17 7.78
N PHE A 29 5.43 25.14 8.54
CA PHE A 29 6.05 23.81 8.47
C PHE A 29 5.93 23.20 7.06
N HIS A 30 7.05 22.88 6.42
CA HIS A 30 7.11 22.45 5.02
C HIS A 30 7.57 21.01 4.85
N VAL A 31 6.80 20.21 4.11
CA VAL A 31 7.07 18.79 3.87
C VAL A 31 7.63 18.58 2.46
N LEU A 32 8.83 18.02 2.34
CA LEU A 32 9.35 17.55 1.05
C LEU A 32 8.93 16.08 0.84
N ILE A 33 8.33 15.77 -0.31
CA ILE A 33 7.90 14.42 -0.67
C ILE A 33 8.72 13.98 -1.88
N VAL A 34 9.46 12.89 -1.77
CA VAL A 34 10.24 12.35 -2.91
C VAL A 34 9.44 11.23 -3.57
N GLY A 35 8.95 11.48 -4.78
CA GLY A 35 8.17 10.55 -5.60
C GLY A 35 6.67 10.85 -5.65
N ALA A 36 6.14 11.11 -6.85
CA ALA A 36 4.71 11.28 -7.15
C ALA A 36 4.02 9.93 -7.48
N SER A 37 4.30 8.91 -6.66
CA SER A 37 3.59 7.62 -6.73
C SER A 37 2.19 7.74 -6.11
N ILE A 38 1.40 6.64 -6.10
CA ILE A 38 0.11 6.58 -5.38
C ILE A 38 0.26 7.11 -3.95
N SER A 39 1.35 6.73 -3.28
CA SER A 39 1.60 7.07 -1.90
C SER A 39 1.97 8.55 -1.69
N GLY A 40 2.79 9.12 -2.58
CA GLY A 40 3.18 10.53 -2.53
C GLY A 40 2.03 11.46 -2.92
N LEU A 41 1.26 11.12 -3.96
CA LEU A 41 0.08 11.88 -4.35
C LEU A 41 -1.02 11.81 -3.28
N ALA A 42 -1.24 10.64 -2.67
CA ALA A 42 -2.19 10.51 -1.57
C ALA A 42 -1.79 11.35 -0.35
N LEU A 43 -0.50 11.38 -0.01
CA LEU A 43 0.00 12.25 1.06
C LEU A 43 -0.19 13.73 0.71
N ALA A 44 0.14 14.15 -0.52
CA ALA A 44 -0.05 15.53 -0.96
C ALA A 44 -1.50 15.99 -0.86
N HIS A 45 -2.46 15.17 -1.31
CA HIS A 45 -3.89 15.43 -1.11
C HIS A 45 -4.23 15.65 0.38
N ALA A 46 -3.77 14.75 1.25
CA ALA A 46 -4.03 14.86 2.68
C ALA A 46 -3.40 16.13 3.29
N LEU A 47 -2.20 16.52 2.86
CA LEU A 47 -1.52 17.72 3.32
C LEU A 47 -2.22 19.00 2.82
N GLN A 48 -2.75 19.01 1.58
CA GLN A 48 -3.57 20.14 1.09
C GLN A 48 -4.85 20.30 1.92
N ARG A 49 -5.52 19.18 2.26
CA ARG A 49 -6.67 19.21 3.18
C ARG A 49 -6.30 19.71 4.58
N ALA A 50 -5.10 19.35 5.06
CA ALA A 50 -4.55 19.80 6.34
C ALA A 50 -3.99 21.25 6.30
N LYS A 51 -3.91 21.87 5.11
CA LYS A 51 -3.26 23.18 4.88
C LYS A 51 -1.78 23.20 5.31
N ILE A 52 -1.07 22.10 5.11
CA ILE A 52 0.36 21.98 5.38
C ILE A 52 1.14 22.18 4.07
N PRO A 53 2.03 23.19 3.98
CA PRO A 53 2.90 23.39 2.82
C PRO A 53 3.74 22.16 2.49
N HIS A 54 3.86 21.85 1.21
CA HIS A 54 4.66 20.73 0.73
C HIS A 54 5.11 20.90 -0.72
N THR A 55 6.12 20.12 -1.09
CA THR A 55 6.61 20.01 -2.47
C THR A 55 6.88 18.56 -2.79
N ILE A 56 6.38 18.07 -3.93
CA ILE A 56 6.71 16.74 -4.44
C ILE A 56 7.84 16.85 -5.45
N LEU A 57 8.89 16.07 -5.28
CA LEU A 57 9.99 15.92 -6.22
C LEU A 57 9.83 14.60 -6.97
N GLU A 58 9.37 14.67 -8.22
CA GLU A 58 9.17 13.51 -9.11
C GLU A 58 10.36 13.37 -10.06
N ALA A 59 10.94 12.17 -10.10
CA ALA A 59 12.11 11.87 -10.91
C ALA A 59 11.81 11.82 -12.41
N GLN A 60 10.58 11.50 -12.80
CA GLN A 60 10.13 11.40 -14.18
C GLN A 60 9.71 12.77 -14.75
N PRO A 61 9.71 12.92 -16.09
CA PRO A 61 9.29 14.15 -16.75
C PRO A 61 7.79 14.42 -16.67
N GLN A 62 6.99 13.40 -16.34
CA GLN A 62 5.54 13.49 -16.22
C GLN A 62 5.09 12.60 -15.06
N VAL A 63 4.01 12.98 -14.38
CA VAL A 63 3.47 12.19 -13.25
C VAL A 63 2.64 11.01 -13.75
N THR A 64 1.80 11.27 -14.75
CA THR A 64 0.94 10.25 -15.33
C THR A 64 1.62 9.62 -16.54
N HIS A 65 1.70 8.29 -16.53
CA HIS A 65 2.27 7.53 -17.64
C HIS A 65 1.24 6.53 -18.14
N PRO A 66 0.45 6.89 -19.18
CA PRO A 66 -0.44 5.95 -19.84
C PRO A 66 0.36 4.71 -20.27
N GLY A 67 -0.16 3.52 -20.00
CA GLY A 67 0.51 2.29 -20.42
C GLY A 67 1.63 1.77 -19.51
N ILE A 68 2.04 2.49 -18.45
CA ILE A 68 3.09 2.01 -17.54
C ILE A 68 2.48 1.35 -16.29
N GLY A 69 2.97 0.15 -15.99
CA GLY A 69 2.54 -0.66 -14.86
C GLY A 69 1.39 -1.63 -15.18
N ALA A 70 1.23 -2.62 -14.30
CA ALA A 70 0.16 -3.61 -14.35
C ALA A 70 -1.14 -3.06 -13.72
N SER A 71 -2.10 -3.92 -13.40
CA SER A 71 -3.26 -3.52 -12.60
C SER A 71 -2.93 -3.35 -11.13
N ILE A 72 -3.86 -2.71 -10.43
CA ILE A 72 -3.92 -2.63 -8.98
C ILE A 72 -5.28 -3.15 -8.53
N GLY A 73 -5.29 -3.89 -7.42
CA GLY A 73 -6.50 -4.24 -6.70
C GLY A 73 -6.75 -3.24 -5.57
N LEU A 74 -7.97 -2.73 -5.48
CA LEU A 74 -8.43 -1.85 -4.42
C LEU A 74 -9.35 -2.63 -3.50
N TRP A 75 -9.09 -2.52 -2.20
CA TRP A 75 -9.91 -3.05 -1.12
C TRP A 75 -10.61 -1.89 -0.40
N PRO A 76 -11.73 -2.14 0.32
CA PRO A 76 -12.50 -1.06 0.96
C PRO A 76 -11.67 -0.14 1.87
N ASN A 77 -10.64 -0.64 2.55
CA ASN A 77 -9.71 0.16 3.35
C ASN A 77 -8.94 1.21 2.50
N GLY A 78 -8.51 0.85 1.29
CA GLY A 78 -7.89 1.80 0.37
C GLY A 78 -8.92 2.74 -0.27
N MET A 79 -10.09 2.21 -0.63
CA MET A 79 -11.19 3.01 -1.21
C MET A 79 -11.64 4.11 -0.27
N ARG A 80 -11.78 3.81 1.03
CA ARG A 80 -12.14 4.78 2.08
C ARG A 80 -11.18 5.96 2.13
N VAL A 81 -9.88 5.71 2.02
CA VAL A 81 -8.88 6.79 1.96
C VAL A 81 -9.06 7.59 0.68
N LEU A 82 -9.10 6.93 -0.48
CA LEU A 82 -9.29 7.61 -1.78
C LEU A 82 -10.55 8.48 -1.84
N ASP A 83 -11.59 8.06 -1.15
CA ASP A 83 -12.86 8.75 -1.06
C ASP A 83 -12.76 10.02 -0.20
N GLN A 84 -12.07 9.96 0.96
CA GLN A 84 -11.75 11.16 1.74
C GLN A 84 -10.88 12.16 0.96
N LEU A 85 -10.01 11.67 0.06
CA LEU A 85 -9.22 12.55 -0.81
C LEU A 85 -10.08 13.19 -1.92
N GLY A 86 -11.24 12.60 -2.26
CA GLY A 86 -12.11 13.02 -3.35
C GLY A 86 -11.77 12.39 -4.71
N ALA A 87 -10.89 11.38 -4.72
CA ALA A 87 -10.46 10.69 -5.95
C ALA A 87 -11.34 9.47 -6.28
N TRP A 88 -12.09 8.94 -5.31
CA TRP A 88 -12.85 7.70 -5.45
C TRP A 88 -13.92 7.75 -6.55
N GLU A 89 -14.72 8.81 -6.63
CA GLU A 89 -15.79 8.93 -7.63
C GLU A 89 -15.30 8.83 -9.07
N ARG A 90 -14.06 9.23 -9.32
CA ARG A 90 -13.43 9.07 -10.62
C ARG A 90 -12.94 7.64 -10.84
N ILE A 91 -12.26 7.08 -9.85
CA ILE A 91 -11.72 5.72 -9.87
C ILE A 91 -12.84 4.68 -10.04
N LYS A 92 -13.97 4.89 -9.35
CA LYS A 92 -15.16 4.02 -9.38
C LYS A 92 -15.70 3.82 -10.79
N LYS A 93 -15.60 4.83 -11.66
CA LYS A 93 -16.07 4.77 -13.06
C LYS A 93 -15.16 3.94 -13.97
N GLU A 94 -13.93 3.68 -13.54
CA GLU A 94 -12.91 3.00 -14.34
C GLU A 94 -12.55 1.62 -13.80
N CYS A 95 -13.07 1.25 -12.62
CA CYS A 95 -12.82 -0.04 -12.00
C CYS A 95 -13.97 -1.03 -12.23
N ASN A 96 -13.65 -2.32 -12.10
CA ASN A 96 -14.64 -3.39 -12.09
C ASN A 96 -14.52 -4.11 -10.75
N THR A 97 -15.66 -4.35 -10.10
CA THR A 97 -15.73 -5.16 -8.89
C THR A 97 -15.61 -6.62 -9.25
N MET A 98 -14.76 -7.35 -8.54
CA MET A 98 -14.59 -8.78 -8.77
C MET A 98 -15.79 -9.57 -8.30
N GLY A 99 -16.34 -10.36 -9.22
CA GLY A 99 -17.34 -11.39 -9.01
C GLY A 99 -16.68 -12.67 -8.49
N ASP A 100 -16.93 -13.77 -9.20
CA ASP A 100 -16.55 -15.11 -8.75
C ASP A 100 -15.03 -15.32 -8.78
N CYS A 101 -14.53 -16.25 -7.98
CA CYS A 101 -13.12 -16.64 -7.99
C CYS A 101 -12.98 -18.13 -8.27
N TRP A 102 -12.34 -18.47 -9.37
CA TRP A 102 -12.22 -19.84 -9.86
C TRP A 102 -10.84 -20.41 -9.57
N ASP A 103 -10.75 -21.35 -8.64
CA ASP A 103 -9.48 -21.95 -8.17
C ASP A 103 -9.28 -23.36 -8.77
N ARG A 104 -8.16 -23.55 -9.49
CA ARG A 104 -7.91 -24.73 -10.34
C ARG A 104 -6.51 -25.30 -10.14
N GLY A 105 -6.37 -26.62 -10.30
CA GLY A 105 -5.08 -27.29 -10.30
C GLY A 105 -4.47 -27.44 -11.70
N ASP A 106 -3.20 -27.80 -11.75
CA ASP A 106 -2.40 -28.03 -12.96
C ASP A 106 -2.92 -29.12 -13.91
N SER A 107 -3.69 -30.09 -13.41
CA SER A 107 -4.22 -31.21 -14.21
C SER A 107 -5.63 -30.96 -14.79
N GLY A 108 -6.11 -29.72 -14.81
CA GLY A 108 -7.50 -29.40 -15.19
C GLY A 108 -8.56 -29.91 -14.21
N GLY A 109 -8.13 -30.54 -13.11
CA GLY A 109 -8.98 -30.91 -12.00
C GLY A 109 -9.14 -29.73 -11.05
N THR A 110 -10.37 -29.49 -10.60
CA THR A 110 -10.68 -28.54 -9.54
C THR A 110 -9.78 -28.80 -8.32
N ALA A 111 -8.90 -27.85 -7.98
CA ALA A 111 -8.10 -27.91 -6.75
C ALA A 111 -8.99 -27.63 -5.54
N CYS A 112 -9.88 -26.65 -5.70
CA CYS A 112 -11.01 -26.31 -4.85
C CYS A 112 -11.94 -25.39 -5.66
N CYS A 113 -13.23 -25.67 -5.83
CA CYS A 113 -14.15 -24.71 -6.48
C CYS A 113 -14.95 -24.01 -5.38
N TRP A 114 -14.70 -22.73 -5.22
CA TRP A 114 -15.57 -21.84 -4.46
C TRP A 114 -16.07 -20.77 -5.42
N VAL A 115 -17.37 -20.78 -5.73
CA VAL A 115 -17.99 -19.65 -6.42
C VAL A 115 -18.08 -18.49 -5.42
N HIS A 116 -17.01 -17.72 -5.34
CA HIS A 116 -16.87 -16.59 -4.43
C HIS A 116 -17.59 -15.36 -4.97
N ARG A 117 -18.86 -15.10 -4.65
CA ARG A 117 -19.37 -13.74 -4.84
C ARG A 117 -18.73 -12.82 -3.80
N VAL A 118 -17.51 -12.33 -4.09
CA VAL A 118 -16.72 -11.45 -3.22
C VAL A 118 -17.54 -10.21 -2.82
N ASP A 119 -18.46 -9.77 -3.70
CA ASP A 119 -19.34 -8.61 -3.49
C ASP A 119 -20.68 -8.91 -2.77
N GLU A 120 -21.25 -10.11 -2.91
CA GLU A 120 -22.53 -10.44 -2.28
C GLU A 120 -22.39 -11.02 -0.87
N ARG A 121 -21.26 -11.67 -0.56
CA ARG A 121 -21.05 -12.36 0.72
C ARG A 121 -19.90 -11.79 1.56
N GLY A 122 -19.11 -10.85 1.06
CA GLY A 122 -17.88 -10.35 1.72
C GLY A 122 -17.83 -8.85 1.94
N CYS A 123 -17.23 -8.44 3.08
CA CYS A 123 -16.70 -7.09 3.41
C CYS A 123 -17.50 -5.88 2.90
N ARG A 124 -18.83 -5.90 3.01
CA ARG A 124 -19.62 -4.69 2.78
C ARG A 124 -19.32 -3.74 3.92
N ASN A 125 -18.41 -2.79 3.68
CA ASN A 125 -18.06 -1.70 4.59
C ASN A 125 -18.58 -0.35 4.05
N GLY A 126 -19.64 -0.40 3.23
CA GLY A 126 -20.18 0.73 2.47
C GLY A 126 -19.46 1.07 1.16
N TYR A 127 -18.35 0.40 0.88
CA TYR A 127 -17.72 0.39 -0.44
C TYR A 127 -18.02 -0.92 -1.16
N THR A 128 -17.82 -0.93 -2.48
CA THR A 128 -17.83 -2.18 -3.25
C THR A 128 -16.72 -3.11 -2.75
N GLY A 129 -16.84 -4.41 -3.04
CA GLY A 129 -15.84 -5.42 -2.66
C GLY A 129 -14.46 -5.19 -3.30
N PHE A 130 -13.76 -6.28 -3.63
CA PHE A 130 -12.44 -6.17 -4.26
C PHE A 130 -12.58 -5.63 -5.70
N ALA A 131 -12.07 -4.42 -5.97
CA ALA A 131 -12.16 -3.80 -7.30
C ALA A 131 -10.80 -3.77 -8.00
N VAL A 132 -10.80 -3.87 -9.33
CA VAL A 132 -9.57 -3.91 -10.14
C VAL A 132 -9.63 -2.89 -11.28
N LEU A 133 -8.47 -2.30 -11.56
CA LEU A 133 -8.27 -1.36 -12.66
C LEU A 133 -6.77 -1.25 -13.00
N GLU A 134 -6.46 -0.52 -14.07
CA GLU A 134 -5.08 -0.16 -14.38
C GLU A 134 -4.50 0.76 -13.32
N ARG A 135 -3.29 0.45 -12.82
CA ARG A 135 -2.63 1.29 -11.81
C ARG A 135 -2.47 2.75 -12.27
N ALA A 136 -2.24 2.96 -13.56
CA ALA A 136 -2.11 4.28 -14.17
C ALA A 136 -3.37 5.14 -13.99
N HIS A 137 -4.55 4.53 -13.93
CA HIS A 137 -5.82 5.23 -13.73
C HIS A 137 -5.98 5.76 -12.30
N VAL A 138 -5.50 5.02 -11.29
CA VAL A 138 -5.45 5.52 -9.90
C VAL A 138 -4.51 6.72 -9.79
N VAL A 139 -3.31 6.63 -10.36
CA VAL A 139 -2.34 7.75 -10.37
C VAL A 139 -2.93 8.95 -11.11
N LYS A 140 -3.56 8.72 -12.26
CA LYS A 140 -4.22 9.78 -13.03
C LYS A 140 -5.38 10.42 -12.27
N ALA A 141 -6.21 9.62 -11.59
CA ALA A 141 -7.31 10.15 -10.80
C ALA A 141 -6.78 11.01 -9.63
N LEU A 142 -5.76 10.54 -8.92
CA LEU A 142 -5.10 11.32 -7.87
C LEU A 142 -4.45 12.60 -8.42
N TRP A 143 -3.79 12.54 -9.57
CA TRP A 143 -3.22 13.73 -10.22
C TRP A 143 -4.28 14.75 -10.61
N ASP A 144 -5.29 14.32 -11.38
CA ASP A 144 -6.32 15.20 -11.92
C ASP A 144 -7.22 15.81 -10.84
N THR A 145 -7.34 15.16 -9.68
CA THR A 145 -8.13 15.66 -8.54
C THR A 145 -7.30 16.40 -7.50
N LEU A 146 -5.97 16.46 -7.66
CA LEU A 146 -5.09 17.18 -6.74
C LEU A 146 -5.44 18.69 -6.80
N PRO A 147 -5.86 19.31 -5.68
CA PRO A 147 -6.35 20.69 -5.71
C PRO A 147 -5.33 21.72 -6.24
N ASP A 148 -4.06 21.57 -5.86
CA ASP A 148 -2.94 22.34 -6.39
C ASP A 148 -1.87 21.41 -6.95
N GLN A 149 -1.72 21.38 -8.28
CA GLN A 149 -0.71 20.58 -8.97
C GLN A 149 0.67 21.27 -9.03
N SER A 150 0.75 22.57 -8.76
CA SER A 150 2.00 23.34 -8.82
C SER A 150 3.03 22.91 -7.76
N VAL A 151 2.56 22.22 -6.72
CA VAL A 151 3.41 21.60 -5.69
C VAL A 151 4.31 20.49 -6.24
N VAL A 152 4.07 19.99 -7.46
CA VAL A 152 4.82 18.87 -8.03
C VAL A 152 5.87 19.36 -9.03
N VAL A 153 7.13 19.09 -8.71
CA VAL A 153 8.28 19.38 -9.56
C VAL A 153 8.75 18.08 -10.22
N THR A 154 8.56 17.99 -11.53
CA THR A 154 9.05 16.88 -12.37
C THR A 154 10.53 17.02 -12.72
N ASN A 155 11.15 15.94 -13.23
CA ASN A 155 12.60 15.87 -13.49
C ASN A 155 13.48 16.15 -12.26
N ALA A 156 12.92 16.04 -11.06
CA ALA A 156 13.58 16.28 -9.79
C ALA A 156 14.00 14.95 -9.15
N ARG A 157 14.91 14.23 -9.79
CA ARG A 157 15.47 12.99 -9.23
C ARG A 157 16.35 13.31 -8.03
N LEU A 158 16.08 12.69 -6.88
CA LEU A 158 16.90 12.81 -5.68
C LEU A 158 18.35 12.36 -5.93
N ALA A 159 19.31 13.18 -5.49
CA ALA A 159 20.72 12.82 -5.42
C ALA A 159 21.21 12.68 -3.97
N ASN A 160 20.84 13.60 -3.08
CA ASN A 160 21.30 13.60 -1.70
C ASN A 160 20.30 14.26 -0.74
N ILE A 161 20.38 13.89 0.54
CA ILE A 161 19.64 14.49 1.66
C ILE A 161 20.64 14.91 2.73
N VAL A 162 20.57 16.17 3.16
CA VAL A 162 21.35 16.71 4.26
C VAL A 162 20.40 17.13 5.37
N ASP A 163 20.46 16.40 6.48
CA ASP A 163 19.75 16.73 7.70
C ASP A 163 20.49 17.83 8.48
N GLY A 164 19.76 18.77 9.05
CA GLY A 164 20.28 19.91 9.79
C GLY A 164 19.44 20.20 11.05
N PRO A 165 19.97 21.01 11.98
CA PRO A 165 19.29 21.31 13.23
C PRO A 165 17.93 21.98 12.98
N ASP A 166 17.87 22.80 11.94
CA ASP A 166 16.75 23.69 11.64
C ASP A 166 15.86 23.25 10.48
N GLY A 167 16.17 22.13 9.83
CA GLY A 167 15.45 21.67 8.66
C GLY A 167 16.32 20.70 7.86
N VAL A 168 15.81 20.30 6.70
CA VAL A 168 16.43 19.33 5.81
C VAL A 168 16.55 19.92 4.41
N ARG A 169 17.66 19.62 3.74
CA ARG A 169 17.90 19.99 2.35
C ARG A 169 17.97 18.77 1.47
N VAL A 170 17.29 18.84 0.33
CA VAL A 170 17.30 17.83 -0.73
C VAL A 170 17.99 18.43 -1.94
N THR A 171 18.98 17.73 -2.48
CA THR A 171 19.64 18.08 -3.74
C THR A 171 19.22 17.08 -4.81
N THR A 172 18.81 17.57 -5.98
CA THR A 172 18.48 16.73 -7.14
C THR A 172 19.72 16.43 -7.98
N THR A 173 19.62 15.48 -8.91
CA THR A 173 20.71 15.17 -9.85
C THR A 173 21.00 16.31 -10.83
N SER A 174 20.10 17.28 -10.98
CA SER A 174 20.36 18.51 -11.74
C SER A 174 21.10 19.58 -10.94
N GLY A 175 21.33 19.35 -9.65
CA GLY A 175 21.94 20.32 -8.72
C GLY A 175 20.94 21.30 -8.11
N ALA A 176 19.64 21.18 -8.39
CA ALA A 176 18.63 22.01 -7.75
C ALA A 176 18.46 21.62 -6.27
N GLU A 177 18.29 22.61 -5.41
CA GLU A 177 18.14 22.41 -3.97
C GLU A 177 16.74 22.81 -3.49
N TYR A 178 16.21 22.02 -2.56
CA TYR A 178 14.93 22.23 -1.92
C TYR A 178 15.10 22.11 -0.41
N ALA A 179 14.54 23.05 0.35
CA ALA A 179 14.56 23.03 1.80
C ALA A 179 13.16 22.75 2.37
N GLY A 180 13.11 22.09 3.51
CA GLY A 180 11.88 21.86 4.28
C GLY A 180 12.19 21.49 5.71
N ASP A 181 11.15 21.16 6.48
CA ASP A 181 11.30 20.69 7.86
C ASP A 181 11.51 19.17 7.93
N ILE A 182 10.90 18.42 7.01
CA ILE A 182 11.05 16.97 6.89
C ILE A 182 11.08 16.51 5.43
N VAL A 183 11.64 15.32 5.19
CA VAL A 183 11.58 14.60 3.91
C VAL A 183 10.81 13.29 4.10
N VAL A 184 9.88 13.02 3.20
CA VAL A 184 9.10 11.78 3.13
C VAL A 184 9.48 11.00 1.86
N GLY A 185 9.96 9.77 2.02
CA GLY A 185 10.32 8.88 0.93
C GLY A 185 9.15 8.08 0.38
N CYS A 186 8.62 8.50 -0.77
CA CYS A 186 7.53 7.87 -1.52
C CYS A 186 8.02 7.27 -2.87
N ASP A 187 9.31 6.97 -2.94
CA ASP A 187 10.11 6.62 -4.14
C ASP A 187 10.25 5.11 -4.38
N GLY A 188 9.46 4.30 -3.66
CA GLY A 188 9.25 2.89 -3.93
C GLY A 188 10.34 1.95 -3.39
N VAL A 189 10.31 0.70 -3.85
CA VAL A 189 11.16 -0.38 -3.29
C VAL A 189 12.66 -0.09 -3.42
N ASN A 190 13.07 0.63 -4.46
CA ASN A 190 14.46 1.02 -4.72
C ASN A 190 14.76 2.44 -4.19
N SER A 191 14.25 2.75 -3.00
CA SER A 191 14.29 4.09 -2.40
C SER A 191 15.70 4.65 -2.25
N ALA A 192 15.93 5.79 -2.88
CA ALA A 192 17.12 6.63 -2.68
C ALA A 192 17.02 7.36 -1.33
N VAL A 193 15.81 7.74 -0.90
CA VAL A 193 15.57 8.34 0.43
C VAL A 193 16.02 7.39 1.53
N ARG A 194 15.61 6.11 1.49
CA ARG A 194 16.02 5.09 2.46
C ARG A 194 17.53 4.92 2.50
N SER A 195 18.19 4.93 1.33
CA SER A 195 19.65 4.81 1.25
C SER A 195 20.34 5.99 1.93
N CYS A 196 19.93 7.23 1.62
CA CYS A 196 20.45 8.44 2.27
C CYS A 196 20.18 8.44 3.77
N MET A 197 18.97 8.03 4.19
CA MET A 197 18.57 7.93 5.59
C MET A 197 19.46 6.95 6.36
N TRP A 198 19.71 5.77 5.82
CA TRP A 198 20.57 4.78 6.45
C TRP A 198 22.03 5.22 6.55
N GLU A 199 22.54 5.90 5.51
CA GLU A 199 23.87 6.49 5.56
C GLU A 199 23.97 7.57 6.64
N ALA A 200 22.98 8.47 6.73
CA ALA A 200 22.92 9.48 7.77
C ALA A 200 22.82 8.86 9.17
N ALA A 201 21.99 7.83 9.34
CA ALA A 201 21.84 7.08 10.59
C ALA A 201 23.17 6.48 11.04
N ASN A 202 23.88 5.79 10.16
CA ASN A 202 25.16 5.16 10.49
C ASN A 202 26.33 6.14 10.62
N ARG A 203 26.25 7.33 10.00
CA ARG A 203 27.20 8.42 10.25
C ARG A 203 27.04 9.00 11.65
N ASN A 204 25.79 9.20 12.11
CA ASN A 204 25.50 9.78 13.42
C ASN A 204 25.74 8.76 14.55
N VAL A 205 25.32 7.51 14.33
CA VAL A 205 25.46 6.42 15.30
C VAL A 205 25.94 5.17 14.54
N PRO A 206 27.24 4.86 14.58
CA PRO A 206 27.80 3.71 13.88
C PRO A 206 27.08 2.40 14.24
N GLY A 207 26.57 1.70 13.22
CA GLY A 207 25.89 0.41 13.37
C GLY A 207 24.41 0.49 13.75
N LEU A 208 23.82 1.69 13.83
CA LEU A 208 22.38 1.86 14.11
C LEU A 208 21.51 1.10 13.11
N ILE A 209 21.83 1.19 11.82
CA ILE A 209 21.26 0.37 10.76
C ILE A 209 22.16 -0.81 10.50
N SER A 210 21.68 -1.99 10.91
CA SER A 210 22.40 -3.25 10.78
C SER A 210 22.52 -3.72 9.32
N GLU A 211 23.57 -4.49 9.02
CA GLU A 211 23.71 -5.16 7.72
C GLU A 211 22.59 -6.18 7.47
N LYS A 212 21.99 -6.73 8.53
CA LYS A 212 20.81 -7.59 8.44
C LYS A 212 19.61 -6.82 7.90
N GLU A 213 19.35 -5.61 8.40
CA GLU A 213 18.26 -4.76 7.92
C GLU A 213 18.47 -4.36 6.45
N LYS A 214 19.71 -3.99 6.08
CA LYS A 214 20.08 -3.68 4.70
C LYS A 214 20.01 -4.88 3.76
N ARG A 215 19.67 -6.08 4.25
CA ARG A 215 19.49 -7.31 3.46
C ARG A 215 18.12 -7.98 3.72
N SER A 216 17.20 -7.26 4.36
CA SER A 216 15.93 -7.83 4.83
C SER A 216 14.91 -8.10 3.72
N LEU A 217 14.98 -7.36 2.61
CA LEU A 217 14.14 -7.62 1.43
C LEU A 217 14.66 -8.86 0.69
N ILE A 218 13.73 -9.78 0.45
CA ILE A 218 13.98 -11.04 -0.24
C ILE A 218 13.11 -11.12 -1.49
N THR A 219 13.70 -11.54 -2.60
CA THR A 219 12.99 -11.86 -3.84
C THR A 219 13.01 -13.37 -4.02
N SER A 220 11.89 -14.03 -3.72
CA SER A 220 11.74 -15.48 -3.92
C SER A 220 10.98 -15.84 -5.20
N TYR A 221 10.28 -14.87 -5.79
CA TYR A 221 9.44 -15.05 -6.97
C TYR A 221 9.75 -13.94 -7.99
N LYS A 222 9.51 -14.25 -9.26
CA LYS A 222 9.32 -13.27 -10.33
C LYS A 222 7.88 -13.35 -10.83
N CYS A 223 7.39 -12.26 -11.41
CA CYS A 223 6.03 -12.17 -11.91
C CYS A 223 6.01 -11.70 -13.36
N LEU A 224 5.46 -12.50 -14.26
CA LEU A 224 5.04 -12.02 -15.58
C LEU A 224 3.68 -11.37 -15.42
N ALA A 225 3.66 -10.04 -15.37
CA ALA A 225 2.46 -9.24 -15.20
C ALA A 225 2.08 -8.56 -16.51
N GLY A 226 0.81 -8.57 -16.88
CA GLY A 226 0.37 -7.94 -18.11
C GLY A 226 -1.14 -7.75 -18.23
N ILE A 227 -1.51 -7.17 -19.36
CA ILE A 227 -2.88 -6.83 -19.70
C ILE A 227 -3.13 -7.32 -21.12
N SER A 228 -4.22 -8.04 -21.30
CA SER A 228 -4.74 -8.47 -22.59
C SER A 228 -6.13 -7.90 -22.83
N THR A 229 -6.56 -7.89 -24.08
CA THR A 229 -7.99 -7.72 -24.39
C THR A 229 -8.79 -8.91 -23.84
N ALA A 230 -10.08 -8.70 -23.59
CA ALA A 230 -10.96 -9.79 -23.16
C ALA A 230 -10.86 -11.01 -24.08
N LEU A 231 -10.86 -12.20 -23.49
CA LEU A 231 -10.75 -13.49 -24.16
C LEU A 231 -12.12 -14.21 -24.09
N PRO A 232 -12.90 -14.25 -25.17
CA PRO A 232 -14.26 -14.82 -25.14
C PRO A 232 -14.35 -16.28 -24.67
N SER A 233 -13.29 -17.07 -24.86
CA SER A 233 -13.23 -18.47 -24.44
C SER A 233 -12.93 -18.67 -22.95
N LEU A 234 -12.60 -17.60 -22.22
CA LEU A 234 -12.42 -17.59 -20.77
C LEU A 234 -13.71 -17.05 -20.11
N PRO A 235 -14.36 -17.83 -19.22
CA PRO A 235 -15.55 -17.35 -18.51
C PRO A 235 -15.20 -16.19 -17.57
N GLY A 236 -16.22 -15.44 -17.14
CA GLY A 236 -16.07 -14.40 -16.12
C GLY A 236 -15.92 -12.97 -16.65
N HIS A 237 -15.78 -12.75 -17.95
CA HIS A 237 -15.69 -11.39 -18.50
C HIS A 237 -16.94 -10.53 -18.26
N THR A 238 -18.13 -11.12 -18.30
CA THR A 238 -19.40 -10.40 -18.06
C THR A 238 -19.62 -10.07 -16.58
N THR A 239 -19.18 -10.94 -15.68
CA THR A 239 -19.34 -10.83 -14.22
C THR A 239 -18.11 -10.26 -13.51
N SER A 240 -17.03 -10.05 -14.27
CA SER A 240 -15.70 -9.65 -13.80
C SER A 240 -15.10 -10.60 -12.77
N ASP A 241 -14.81 -11.83 -13.15
CA ASP A 241 -14.31 -12.87 -12.23
C ASP A 241 -12.78 -12.89 -12.12
N SER A 242 -12.28 -13.61 -11.12
CA SER A 242 -10.87 -13.95 -10.94
C SER A 242 -10.63 -15.45 -11.15
N HIS A 243 -9.47 -15.82 -11.67
CA HIS A 243 -9.08 -17.23 -11.86
C HIS A 243 -7.70 -17.43 -11.25
N ILE A 244 -7.55 -18.46 -10.43
CA ILE A 244 -6.29 -18.84 -9.81
C ILE A 244 -5.96 -20.25 -10.25
N LEU A 245 -4.79 -20.42 -10.85
CA LEU A 245 -4.30 -21.72 -11.28
C LEU A 245 -3.04 -22.07 -10.49
N HIS A 246 -3.11 -23.19 -9.80
CA HIS A 246 -2.08 -23.71 -8.92
C HIS A 246 -1.24 -24.77 -9.61
N ALA A 247 0.08 -24.64 -9.50
CA ALA A 247 1.04 -25.64 -9.94
C ALA A 247 2.27 -25.62 -9.01
N PRO A 248 3.05 -26.71 -8.89
CA PRO A 248 4.25 -26.71 -8.07
C PRO A 248 5.25 -25.62 -8.51
N GLY A 249 5.56 -24.69 -7.60
CA GLY A 249 6.45 -23.55 -7.84
C GLY A 249 5.87 -22.45 -8.73
N ARG A 250 4.58 -22.50 -9.09
CA ARG A 250 3.94 -21.52 -10.00
C ARG A 250 2.48 -21.27 -9.66
N CYS A 251 2.04 -20.03 -9.80
CA CYS A 251 0.63 -19.66 -9.73
C CYS A 251 0.28 -18.69 -10.87
N ILE A 252 -0.86 -18.87 -11.54
CA ILE A 252 -1.41 -17.88 -12.48
C ILE A 252 -2.65 -17.26 -11.86
N LEU A 253 -2.63 -15.95 -11.68
CA LEU A 253 -3.82 -15.16 -11.37
C LEU A 253 -4.28 -14.43 -12.64
N LEU A 254 -5.56 -14.59 -12.98
CA LEU A 254 -6.26 -13.80 -13.99
C LEU A 254 -7.37 -13.01 -13.32
N LEU A 255 -7.53 -11.75 -13.72
CA LEU A 255 -8.63 -10.88 -13.32
C LEU A 255 -9.33 -10.44 -14.62
N THR A 256 -10.52 -10.96 -14.84
CA THR A 256 -11.33 -10.66 -16.02
C THR A 256 -12.20 -9.44 -15.77
N THR A 257 -12.34 -8.59 -16.78
CA THR A 257 -13.31 -7.48 -16.82
C THR A 257 -13.99 -7.48 -18.18
N PRO A 258 -15.07 -6.73 -18.42
CA PRO A 258 -15.79 -6.79 -19.70
C PRO A 258 -14.92 -6.49 -20.93
N THR A 259 -13.83 -5.75 -20.75
CA THR A 259 -12.97 -5.32 -21.86
C THR A 259 -11.52 -5.79 -21.77
N ARG A 260 -11.07 -6.33 -20.62
CA ARG A 260 -9.66 -6.67 -20.36
C ARG A 260 -9.51 -7.97 -19.58
N THR A 261 -8.33 -8.57 -19.72
CA THR A 261 -7.82 -9.63 -18.84
C THR A 261 -6.51 -9.15 -18.25
N PHE A 262 -6.45 -8.95 -16.94
CA PHE A 262 -5.19 -8.74 -16.24
C PHE A 262 -4.62 -10.10 -15.87
N PHE A 263 -3.34 -10.32 -16.14
CA PHE A 263 -2.69 -11.59 -15.80
C PHE A 263 -1.43 -11.38 -14.99
N PHE A 264 -1.21 -12.28 -14.04
CA PHE A 264 -0.03 -12.34 -13.20
C PHE A 264 0.40 -13.80 -13.09
N VAL A 265 1.54 -14.14 -13.70
CA VAL A 265 2.15 -15.46 -13.54
C VAL A 265 3.29 -15.35 -12.54
N PHE A 266 3.10 -15.94 -11.37
CA PHE A 266 4.09 -16.04 -10.32
C PHE A 266 4.95 -17.27 -10.52
N LEU A 267 6.27 -17.08 -10.59
CA LEU A 267 7.25 -18.11 -10.85
C LEU A 267 8.27 -18.10 -9.71
N LYS A 268 8.39 -19.23 -9.00
CA LYS A 268 9.39 -19.38 -7.94
C LYS A 268 10.80 -19.36 -8.54
N LEU A 269 11.68 -18.57 -7.93
CA LEU A 269 13.09 -18.57 -8.29
C LEU A 269 13.79 -19.81 -7.71
N PRO A 270 14.77 -20.38 -8.43
CA PRO A 270 15.54 -21.52 -7.93
C PRO A 270 16.35 -21.15 -6.67
N ARG A 271 16.76 -19.89 -6.55
CA ARG A 271 17.37 -19.34 -5.33
C ARG A 271 16.83 -17.94 -5.06
N PRO A 272 16.58 -17.60 -3.79
CA PRO A 272 16.17 -16.25 -3.43
C PRO A 272 17.31 -15.26 -3.67
N ILE A 273 16.95 -14.04 -4.07
CA ILE A 273 17.88 -12.92 -4.19
C ILE A 273 17.66 -12.02 -2.97
N GLN A 274 18.74 -11.58 -2.33
CA GLN A 274 18.68 -10.63 -1.22
C GLN A 274 19.04 -9.24 -1.69
N TYR A 275 18.28 -8.25 -1.24
CA TYR A 275 18.64 -6.84 -1.38
C TYR A 275 20.04 -6.59 -0.73
N PRO A 276 20.90 -5.70 -1.28
CA PRO A 276 20.64 -4.73 -2.35
C PRO A 276 20.82 -5.27 -3.77
N ALA A 277 21.07 -6.57 -3.97
CA ALA A 277 21.15 -7.13 -5.32
C ALA A 277 19.81 -6.97 -6.04
N ARG A 278 19.87 -6.47 -7.29
CA ARG A 278 18.69 -6.17 -8.11
C ARG A 278 18.74 -6.99 -9.38
N VAL A 279 17.58 -7.47 -9.81
CA VAL A 279 17.44 -8.14 -11.10
C VAL A 279 16.44 -7.37 -11.94
N ARG A 280 16.80 -7.15 -13.20
CA ARG A 280 15.92 -6.62 -14.23
C ARG A 280 15.79 -7.68 -15.29
N TYR A 281 14.58 -7.86 -15.77
CA TYR A 281 14.30 -8.79 -16.85
C TYR A 281 14.04 -8.04 -18.14
N THR A 282 14.50 -8.63 -19.23
CA THR A 282 14.31 -8.14 -20.59
C THR A 282 12.93 -8.57 -21.13
N PRO A 283 12.41 -7.87 -22.15
CA PRO A 283 11.20 -8.31 -22.86
C PRO A 283 11.34 -9.72 -23.47
N ALA A 284 12.55 -10.11 -23.87
CA ALA A 284 12.83 -11.45 -24.41
C ALA A 284 12.67 -12.54 -23.34
N GLU A 285 13.18 -12.32 -22.13
CA GLU A 285 12.97 -13.23 -21.00
C GLU A 285 11.48 -13.33 -20.63
N ALA A 286 10.76 -12.21 -20.63
CA ALA A 286 9.31 -12.20 -20.42
C ALA A 286 8.57 -13.06 -21.47
N ALA A 287 8.95 -12.95 -22.74
CA ALA A 287 8.37 -13.74 -23.82
C ALA A 287 8.73 -15.23 -23.72
N ALA A 288 9.94 -15.57 -23.27
CA ALA A 288 10.35 -16.95 -23.05
C ALA A 288 9.52 -17.63 -21.95
N GLU A 289 9.29 -16.94 -20.83
CA GLU A 289 8.40 -17.45 -19.77
C GLU A 289 6.96 -17.65 -20.27
N ALA A 290 6.46 -16.72 -21.08
CA ALA A 290 5.13 -16.85 -21.67
C ALA A 290 5.03 -18.04 -22.63
N ALA A 291 6.04 -18.24 -23.48
CA ALA A 291 6.10 -19.35 -24.43
C ALA A 291 6.13 -20.71 -23.70
N ALA A 292 6.91 -20.82 -22.61
CA ALA A 292 6.96 -22.03 -21.78
C ALA A 292 5.59 -22.39 -21.18
N LEU A 293 4.71 -21.40 -21.00
CA LEU A 293 3.39 -21.57 -20.40
C LEU A 293 2.25 -21.58 -21.41
N ALA A 294 2.53 -21.44 -22.71
CA ALA A 294 1.51 -21.26 -23.74
C ALA A 294 0.45 -22.38 -23.76
N HIS A 295 0.86 -23.61 -23.46
CA HIS A 295 0.01 -24.80 -23.45
C HIS A 295 -0.84 -24.96 -22.18
N VAL A 296 -0.63 -24.14 -21.15
CA VAL A 296 -1.30 -24.31 -19.85
C VAL A 296 -2.80 -24.01 -20.01
N PRO A 297 -3.70 -24.97 -19.73
CA PRO A 297 -5.14 -24.75 -19.82
C PRO A 297 -5.61 -23.82 -18.71
N LEU A 298 -6.52 -22.90 -19.04
CA LEU A 298 -7.15 -21.94 -18.12
C LEU A 298 -8.54 -22.37 -17.66
N THR A 299 -9.14 -23.31 -18.38
CA THR A 299 -10.47 -23.88 -18.13
C THR A 299 -10.40 -25.40 -18.08
N ASP A 300 -11.33 -26.02 -17.37
CA ASP A 300 -11.38 -27.48 -17.18
C ASP A 300 -11.60 -28.22 -18.52
N THR A 301 -12.28 -27.57 -19.46
CA THR A 301 -12.51 -28.05 -20.82
C THR A 301 -11.34 -27.80 -21.77
N GLY A 302 -10.30 -27.08 -21.33
CA GLY A 302 -9.15 -26.72 -22.18
C GLY A 302 -9.50 -25.75 -23.32
N THR A 303 -10.65 -25.09 -23.28
CA THR A 303 -11.12 -24.15 -24.31
C THR A 303 -10.32 -22.84 -24.37
N ALA A 304 -9.57 -22.53 -23.33
CA ALA A 304 -8.67 -21.39 -23.27
C ALA A 304 -7.34 -21.80 -22.64
N THR A 305 -6.25 -21.27 -23.16
CA THR A 305 -4.89 -21.48 -22.67
C THR A 305 -4.24 -20.15 -22.31
N PHE A 306 -3.13 -20.20 -21.56
CA PHE A 306 -2.35 -18.99 -21.30
C PHE A 306 -1.76 -18.42 -22.61
N GLY A 307 -1.48 -19.26 -23.60
CA GLY A 307 -1.07 -18.84 -24.94
C GLY A 307 -2.10 -17.92 -25.61
N ASP A 308 -3.38 -18.22 -25.47
CA ASP A 308 -4.48 -17.40 -26.02
C ASP A 308 -4.54 -16.02 -25.35
N VAL A 309 -4.36 -15.98 -24.02
CA VAL A 309 -4.26 -14.71 -23.28
C VAL A 309 -3.05 -13.90 -23.73
N TRP A 310 -1.88 -14.56 -23.89
CA TRP A 310 -0.64 -13.91 -24.31
C TRP A 310 -0.68 -13.39 -25.76
N ALA A 311 -1.37 -14.10 -26.66
CA ALA A 311 -1.58 -13.67 -28.04
C ALA A 311 -2.38 -12.37 -28.12
N ARG A 312 -3.28 -12.14 -27.16
CA ARG A 312 -4.13 -10.93 -27.06
C ARG A 312 -3.54 -9.83 -26.17
N ARG A 313 -2.28 -9.96 -25.74
CA ARG A 313 -1.63 -9.02 -24.84
C ARG A 313 -1.51 -7.64 -25.48
N LEU A 314 -1.85 -6.61 -24.70
CA LEU A 314 -1.58 -5.22 -25.02
C LEU A 314 -0.19 -4.84 -24.52
N ARG A 315 0.16 -5.30 -23.31
CA ARG A 315 1.47 -5.07 -22.69
C ARG A 315 1.75 -6.12 -21.62
N ALA A 316 3.03 -6.40 -21.41
CA ALA A 316 3.49 -7.30 -20.38
C ALA A 316 4.92 -6.98 -19.96
N GLN A 317 5.25 -7.31 -18.72
CA GLN A 317 6.60 -7.18 -18.19
C GLN A 317 6.87 -8.31 -17.19
N LEU A 318 8.13 -8.76 -17.16
CA LEU A 318 8.61 -9.66 -16.13
C LEU A 318 9.29 -8.82 -15.05
N ILE A 319 8.83 -8.94 -13.80
CA ILE A 319 9.33 -8.15 -12.67
C ILE A 319 9.77 -9.05 -11.51
N PRO A 320 10.83 -8.68 -10.77
CA PRO A 320 11.09 -9.30 -9.47
C PRO A 320 9.94 -8.98 -8.51
N LEU A 321 9.67 -9.89 -7.56
CA LEU A 321 8.76 -9.64 -6.45
C LEU A 321 9.56 -9.58 -5.15
N GLU A 322 10.14 -8.41 -4.87
CA GLU A 322 10.72 -8.13 -3.56
C GLU A 322 9.61 -8.18 -2.49
N GLU A 323 9.90 -8.75 -1.34
CA GLU A 323 9.02 -8.72 -0.18
C GLU A 323 9.80 -8.58 1.13
N GLY A 324 9.24 -7.84 2.08
CA GLY A 324 9.77 -7.62 3.42
C GLY A 324 9.31 -6.30 4.01
N VAL A 325 9.57 -6.13 5.30
CA VAL A 325 9.27 -4.92 6.06
C VAL A 325 10.57 -4.50 6.73
N PHE A 326 11.03 -3.27 6.48
CA PHE A 326 12.22 -2.73 7.16
C PHE A 326 11.91 -2.43 8.62
N ASP A 327 12.89 -2.56 9.49
CA ASP A 327 12.74 -2.32 10.94
C ASP A 327 12.80 -0.83 11.28
N THR A 328 13.53 -0.03 10.50
CA THR A 328 13.73 1.40 10.72
C THR A 328 13.08 2.21 9.59
N TRP A 329 12.03 2.97 9.90
CA TRP A 329 11.30 3.77 8.90
C TRP A 329 11.65 5.25 8.93
N HIS A 330 12.41 5.70 9.92
CA HIS A 330 12.79 7.09 10.05
C HIS A 330 14.16 7.24 10.70
N HIS A 331 14.79 8.38 10.44
CA HIS A 331 15.96 8.86 11.15
C HIS A 331 16.08 10.38 10.98
N GLY A 332 16.28 11.10 12.08
CA GLY A 332 16.34 12.56 12.06
C GLY A 332 15.08 13.16 11.44
N ARG A 333 15.24 13.98 10.40
CA ARG A 333 14.14 14.64 9.66
C ARG A 333 13.62 13.84 8.46
N THR A 334 14.00 12.58 8.30
CA THR A 334 13.62 11.73 7.17
C THR A 334 12.72 10.57 7.62
N VAL A 335 11.63 10.31 6.87
CA VAL A 335 10.70 9.19 7.10
C VAL A 335 10.34 8.50 5.79
N LEU A 336 10.06 7.20 5.84
CA LEU A 336 9.71 6.35 4.70
C LEU A 336 8.20 6.04 4.69
N LEU A 337 7.64 5.92 3.49
CA LEU A 337 6.21 5.68 3.30
C LEU A 337 5.94 4.75 2.11
N GLY A 338 5.15 3.71 2.36
CA GLY A 338 4.74 2.73 1.34
C GLY A 338 5.86 1.77 1.00
N ASP A 339 6.04 1.47 -0.29
CA ASP A 339 7.03 0.51 -0.79
C ASP A 339 8.49 0.83 -0.38
N SER A 340 8.78 2.07 0.02
CA SER A 340 10.11 2.45 0.56
C SER A 340 10.35 1.87 1.97
N ALA A 341 9.30 1.61 2.75
CA ALA A 341 9.34 1.06 4.10
C ALA A 341 8.89 -0.42 4.19
N HIS A 342 7.89 -0.79 3.40
CA HIS A 342 7.29 -2.12 3.42
C HIS A 342 6.83 -2.54 2.03
N LYS A 343 7.28 -3.72 1.59
CA LYS A 343 6.93 -4.30 0.30
C LYS A 343 6.34 -5.69 0.51
N PHE A 344 5.18 -5.94 -0.10
CA PHE A 344 4.49 -7.22 0.03
C PHE A 344 4.49 -7.99 -1.28
N SER A 345 4.41 -9.31 -1.17
CA SER A 345 3.96 -10.14 -2.28
C SER A 345 2.62 -9.61 -2.81
N VAL A 346 2.52 -9.49 -4.14
CA VAL A 346 1.38 -8.85 -4.81
C VAL A 346 0.11 -9.70 -4.78
N MET A 347 0.18 -10.93 -4.27
CA MET A 347 -0.91 -11.91 -4.33
C MET A 347 -2.23 -11.43 -3.70
N LEU A 348 -2.16 -10.69 -2.60
CA LEU A 348 -3.37 -10.18 -1.95
C LEU A 348 -3.77 -8.79 -2.46
N ALA A 349 -2.98 -8.17 -3.35
CA ALA A 349 -3.15 -6.79 -3.79
C ALA A 349 -3.21 -5.73 -2.66
N PHE A 350 -2.65 -6.00 -1.47
CA PHE A 350 -2.67 -5.06 -0.35
C PHE A 350 -1.61 -3.95 -0.41
N GLY A 351 -0.59 -4.05 -1.26
CA GLY A 351 0.54 -3.08 -1.28
C GLY A 351 0.08 -1.63 -1.48
N GLY A 352 -0.68 -1.35 -2.55
CA GLY A 352 -1.19 0.00 -2.80
C GLY A 352 -2.17 0.49 -1.74
N ASN A 353 -3.03 -0.40 -1.23
CA ASN A 353 -3.98 -0.10 -0.14
C ASN A 353 -3.23 0.28 1.15
N ALA A 354 -2.19 -0.48 1.50
CA ALA A 354 -1.36 -0.19 2.68
C ALA A 354 -0.56 1.11 2.52
N ALA A 355 -0.18 1.49 1.29
CA ALA A 355 0.47 2.76 1.01
C ALA A 355 -0.50 3.95 1.21
N LEU A 356 -1.76 3.82 0.77
CA LEU A 356 -2.82 4.82 1.03
C LEU A 356 -3.08 4.98 2.53
N GLU A 357 -3.21 3.87 3.25
CA GLU A 357 -3.37 3.92 4.72
C GLU A 357 -2.15 4.54 5.42
N SER A 358 -0.94 4.29 4.90
CA SER A 358 0.30 4.87 5.43
C SER A 358 0.35 6.38 5.21
N ALA A 359 -0.12 6.87 4.06
CA ALA A 359 -0.27 8.30 3.80
C ALA A 359 -1.28 8.95 4.76
N ALA A 360 -2.44 8.31 4.98
CA ALA A 360 -3.43 8.80 5.94
C ALA A 360 -2.89 8.86 7.37
N ALA A 361 -2.18 7.81 7.82
CA ALA A 361 -1.59 7.76 9.16
C ALA A 361 -0.53 8.84 9.38
N LEU A 362 0.41 9.02 8.44
CA LEU A 362 1.43 10.06 8.55
C LEU A 362 0.79 11.46 8.52
N ALA A 363 -0.19 11.69 7.65
CA ALA A 363 -0.91 12.96 7.58
C ALA A 363 -1.67 13.28 8.87
N ASN A 364 -2.24 12.27 9.55
CA ASN A 364 -2.88 12.46 10.84
C ASN A 364 -1.89 12.93 11.92
N CYS A 365 -0.71 12.31 11.98
CA CYS A 365 0.33 12.69 12.93
C CYS A 365 0.83 14.11 12.65
N LEU A 366 1.11 14.43 11.36
CA LEU A 366 1.52 15.77 10.92
C LEU A 366 0.47 16.83 11.22
N HIS A 367 -0.79 16.57 10.91
CA HIS A 367 -1.88 17.51 11.18
C HIS A 367 -1.99 17.83 12.67
N ARG A 368 -1.91 16.82 13.55
CA ARG A 368 -1.94 17.03 14.99
C ARG A 368 -0.74 17.86 15.47
N GLU A 369 0.48 17.49 15.07
CA GLU A 369 1.69 18.18 15.54
C GLU A 369 1.77 19.62 15.04
N VAL A 370 1.48 19.86 13.76
CA VAL A 370 1.48 21.22 13.18
C VAL A 370 0.40 22.09 13.82
N LEU A 371 -0.77 21.52 14.17
CA LEU A 371 -1.79 22.24 14.92
C LEU A 371 -1.34 22.57 16.35
N ALA A 372 -0.69 21.63 17.04
CA ALA A 372 -0.20 21.83 18.41
C ALA A 372 0.89 22.90 18.49
N HIS A 373 1.67 23.08 17.42
CA HIS A 373 2.77 24.03 17.34
C HIS A 373 2.44 25.28 16.52
N ARG A 374 1.16 25.66 16.38
CA ARG A 374 0.78 26.88 15.62
C ARG A 374 1.53 28.11 16.15
N GLY A 375 2.35 28.71 15.28
CA GLY A 375 3.16 29.90 15.60
C GLY A 375 4.54 29.60 16.20
N CYS A 376 4.89 28.32 16.38
CA CYS A 376 6.20 27.87 16.84
C CYS A 376 6.83 26.90 15.84
N LYS A 377 8.15 26.79 15.86
CA LYS A 377 8.87 25.79 15.06
C LYS A 377 8.71 24.41 15.72
N VAL A 378 8.42 23.38 14.92
CA VAL A 378 8.39 22.00 15.41
C VAL A 378 9.82 21.54 15.66
N GLY A 379 10.14 21.24 16.93
CA GLY A 379 11.48 20.83 17.34
C GLY A 379 11.86 19.41 16.88
N PRO A 380 13.16 19.06 16.88
CA PRO A 380 13.62 17.72 16.48
C PRO A 380 13.02 16.57 17.31
N GLU A 381 12.79 16.78 18.60
CA GLU A 381 12.17 15.78 19.49
C GLU A 381 10.71 15.52 19.11
N ALA A 382 9.94 16.58 18.83
CA ALA A 382 8.56 16.46 18.36
C ALA A 382 8.47 15.73 17.00
N ILE A 383 9.42 15.98 16.09
CA ILE A 383 9.52 15.26 14.81
C ILE A 383 9.83 13.77 15.04
N THR A 384 10.75 13.47 15.96
CA THR A 384 11.10 12.08 16.30
C THR A 384 9.89 11.35 16.89
N ASN A 385 9.21 11.95 17.87
CA ASN A 385 8.01 11.38 18.49
C ASN A 385 6.88 11.15 17.47
N LEU A 386 6.72 12.09 16.52
CA LEU A 386 5.76 11.94 15.41
C LEU A 386 6.08 10.71 14.55
N PHE A 387 7.35 10.52 14.17
CA PHE A 387 7.74 9.39 13.34
C PHE A 387 7.66 8.06 14.08
N GLU A 388 8.01 8.04 15.37
CA GLU A 388 7.87 6.87 16.23
C GLU A 388 6.40 6.45 16.36
N GLU A 389 5.47 7.41 16.55
CA GLU A 389 4.05 7.11 16.60
C GLU A 389 3.54 6.56 15.27
N TYR A 390 3.92 7.18 14.15
CA TYR A 390 3.57 6.71 12.81
C TYR A 390 4.03 5.27 12.58
N GLN A 391 5.29 4.97 12.91
CA GLN A 391 5.85 3.62 12.76
C GLN A 391 5.16 2.64 13.71
N ALA A 392 4.95 3.00 14.98
CA ALA A 392 4.27 2.14 15.96
C ALA A 392 2.84 1.78 15.53
N GLN A 393 2.12 2.70 14.90
CA GLN A 393 0.78 2.45 14.36
C GLN A 393 0.81 1.51 13.15
N ARG A 394 1.76 1.70 12.22
CA ARG A 394 1.75 1.05 10.90
C ARG A 394 2.56 -0.24 10.84
N PHE A 395 3.67 -0.34 11.55
CA PHE A 395 4.60 -1.45 11.47
C PHE A 395 3.97 -2.81 11.82
N PRO A 396 3.22 -2.98 12.94
CA PRO A 396 2.59 -4.27 13.24
C PRO A 396 1.59 -4.70 12.17
N ARG A 397 0.87 -3.75 11.58
CA ARG A 397 -0.09 -4.01 10.51
C ARG A 397 0.60 -4.38 9.20
N ALA A 398 1.66 -3.66 8.82
CA ALA A 398 2.48 -3.99 7.65
C ALA A 398 3.09 -5.40 7.78
N GLN A 399 3.61 -5.76 8.96
CA GLN A 399 4.11 -7.11 9.22
C GLN A 399 3.03 -8.19 9.08
N ARG A 400 1.83 -7.97 9.62
CA ARG A 400 0.71 -8.93 9.48
C ARG A 400 0.34 -9.15 8.01
N ILE A 401 0.19 -8.06 7.25
CA ILE A 401 -0.12 -8.12 5.82
C ILE A 401 1.01 -8.84 5.07
N HIS A 402 2.27 -8.49 5.34
CA HIS A 402 3.43 -9.15 4.75
C HIS A 402 3.44 -10.66 5.01
N ARG A 403 3.33 -11.09 6.28
CA ARG A 403 3.36 -12.52 6.64
C ARG A 403 2.22 -13.30 5.97
N LEU A 404 1.02 -12.71 5.91
CA LEU A 404 -0.11 -13.36 5.25
C LEU A 404 0.10 -13.44 3.73
N ALA A 405 0.47 -12.34 3.08
CA ALA A 405 0.74 -12.33 1.64
C ALA A 405 1.86 -13.30 1.25
N HIS A 406 2.90 -13.37 2.07
CA HIS A 406 3.99 -14.32 1.95
C HIS A 406 3.46 -15.76 2.00
N ARG A 407 2.69 -16.13 3.04
CA ARG A 407 2.13 -17.48 3.20
C ARG A 407 1.16 -17.85 2.07
N VAL A 408 0.28 -16.93 1.66
CA VAL A 408 -0.67 -17.17 0.58
C VAL A 408 0.04 -17.40 -0.75
N MET A 409 1.10 -16.64 -1.07
CA MET A 409 1.88 -16.90 -2.28
C MET A 409 2.44 -18.34 -2.29
N ARG A 410 3.01 -18.82 -1.18
CA ARG A 410 3.54 -20.21 -1.09
C ARG A 410 2.46 -21.27 -1.17
N LEU A 411 1.31 -21.00 -0.55
CA LEU A 411 0.16 -21.89 -0.61
C LEU A 411 -0.34 -22.00 -2.05
N GLN A 412 -0.53 -20.87 -2.73
CA GLN A 412 -1.06 -20.83 -4.09
C GLN A 412 -0.05 -21.31 -5.14
N SER A 413 1.25 -21.19 -4.90
CA SER A 413 2.28 -21.77 -5.77
C SER A 413 2.60 -23.23 -5.45
N TRP A 414 1.84 -23.88 -4.55
CA TRP A 414 2.10 -25.24 -4.08
C TRP A 414 3.59 -25.48 -3.79
N GLU A 415 4.19 -24.55 -3.04
CA GLU A 415 5.64 -24.51 -2.85
C GLU A 415 6.20 -25.82 -2.28
N THR A 416 5.39 -26.53 -1.49
CA THR A 416 5.71 -27.86 -0.98
C THR A 416 4.53 -28.82 -1.19
N PRO A 417 4.76 -30.14 -1.24
CA PRO A 417 3.68 -31.14 -1.29
C PRO A 417 2.68 -31.00 -0.14
N LEU A 418 3.14 -30.58 1.04
CA LEU A 418 2.27 -30.32 2.18
C LEU A 418 1.32 -29.15 1.92
N LEU A 419 1.82 -28.04 1.35
CA LEU A 419 1.00 -26.89 0.99
C LEU A 419 0.01 -27.23 -0.14
N ARG A 420 0.42 -28.08 -1.09
CA ARG A 420 -0.48 -28.65 -2.10
C ARG A 420 -1.62 -29.43 -1.45
N ALA A 421 -1.30 -30.31 -0.51
CA ALA A 421 -2.31 -31.09 0.22
C ALA A 421 -3.24 -30.19 1.05
N ALA A 422 -2.68 -29.16 1.71
CA ALA A 422 -3.46 -28.18 2.46
C ALA A 422 -4.45 -27.42 1.55
N GLN A 423 -4.00 -26.92 0.40
CA GLN A 423 -4.87 -26.23 -0.56
C GLN A 423 -6.00 -27.15 -1.06
N ARG A 424 -5.70 -28.42 -1.37
CA ARG A 424 -6.65 -29.36 -1.97
C ARG A 424 -7.64 -30.00 -1.00
N PHE A 425 -7.24 -30.16 0.26
CA PHE A 425 -8.03 -30.95 1.22
C PHE A 425 -8.43 -30.18 2.47
N VAL A 426 -7.65 -29.18 2.91
CA VAL A 426 -7.93 -28.43 4.15
C VAL A 426 -8.73 -27.17 3.86
N ILE A 427 -8.32 -26.37 2.86
CA ILE A 427 -9.03 -25.14 2.47
C ILE A 427 -10.52 -25.39 2.11
N PRO A 428 -10.88 -26.46 1.38
CA PRO A 428 -12.29 -26.80 1.16
C PRO A 428 -13.07 -27.09 2.45
N LEU A 429 -12.43 -27.67 3.47
CA LEU A 429 -13.10 -28.09 4.71
C LEU A 429 -13.32 -26.95 5.71
N VAL A 430 -12.42 -25.96 5.76
CA VAL A 430 -12.59 -24.77 6.63
C VAL A 430 -13.69 -23.82 6.12
N GLY A 431 -14.08 -23.97 4.85
CA GLY A 431 -15.21 -23.27 4.25
C GLY A 431 -14.90 -21.84 3.80
N GLU A 432 -15.68 -21.39 2.81
CA GLU A 432 -15.61 -20.05 2.20
C GLU A 432 -15.63 -18.91 3.24
N ALA A 433 -16.50 -19.02 4.25
CA ALA A 433 -16.69 -18.00 5.28
C ALA A 433 -15.40 -17.70 6.06
N TRP A 434 -14.54 -18.70 6.28
CA TRP A 434 -13.28 -18.49 6.99
C TRP A 434 -12.32 -17.61 6.19
N ALA A 435 -12.15 -17.89 4.90
CA ALA A 435 -11.27 -17.10 4.03
C ALA A 435 -11.77 -15.66 3.92
N LEU A 436 -13.09 -15.47 3.72
CA LEU A 436 -13.71 -14.15 3.69
C LEU A 436 -13.51 -13.39 5.02
N ASN A 437 -13.63 -14.05 6.17
CA ASN A 437 -13.40 -13.42 7.47
C ASN A 437 -11.94 -12.96 7.67
N VAL A 438 -10.96 -13.69 7.12
CA VAL A 438 -9.55 -13.26 7.16
C VAL A 438 -9.37 -11.97 6.36
N PHE A 439 -9.94 -11.88 5.16
CA PHE A 439 -9.90 -10.65 4.36
C PHE A 439 -10.68 -9.51 5.04
N ALA A 440 -11.87 -9.80 5.57
CA ALA A 440 -12.69 -8.84 6.30
C ALA A 440 -11.96 -8.22 7.49
N ALA A 441 -11.27 -9.03 8.28
CA ALA A 441 -10.49 -8.53 9.42
C ALA A 441 -9.33 -7.61 8.98
N LEU A 442 -8.66 -7.91 7.85
CA LEU A 442 -7.64 -7.02 7.32
C LEU A 442 -8.23 -5.70 6.85
N VAL A 443 -9.37 -5.74 6.16
CA VAL A 443 -10.07 -4.55 5.66
C VAL A 443 -10.61 -3.70 6.81
N ALA A 444 -11.25 -4.30 7.81
CA ALA A 444 -11.88 -3.62 8.95
C ALA A 444 -10.87 -2.79 9.76
N GLY A 445 -9.63 -3.26 9.90
CA GLY A 445 -8.55 -2.51 10.55
C GLY A 445 -7.90 -1.42 9.70
N GLY A 446 -8.51 -1.04 8.57
CA GLY A 446 -8.01 -0.02 7.65
C GLY A 446 -8.06 1.39 8.24
N GLY A 447 -6.93 2.10 8.20
CA GLY A 447 -6.84 3.49 8.66
C GLY A 447 -7.53 4.49 7.74
N ARG A 448 -7.81 5.68 8.26
CA ARG A 448 -8.41 6.81 7.53
C ARG A 448 -7.81 8.15 7.96
N LEU A 449 -8.16 9.24 7.28
CA LEU A 449 -7.89 10.59 7.75
C LEU A 449 -8.84 10.96 8.90
N ASN A 450 -8.31 11.48 10.00
CA ASN A 450 -9.07 11.82 11.19
C ASN A 450 -9.72 13.20 11.10
N PHE A 451 -9.13 14.10 10.31
CA PHE A 451 -9.54 15.49 10.14
C PHE A 451 -10.34 15.75 8.86
N VAL A 452 -10.54 14.72 8.03
CA VAL A 452 -11.41 14.78 6.86
C VAL A 452 -12.64 13.90 7.11
N PRO A 453 -13.87 14.42 6.97
CA PRO A 453 -15.07 13.59 7.08
C PRO A 453 -15.04 12.43 6.08
N VAL A 454 -15.56 11.27 6.49
CA VAL A 454 -15.81 10.17 5.56
C VAL A 454 -17.14 10.47 4.86
N PRO A 455 -17.20 10.48 3.51
CA PRO A 455 -18.46 10.63 2.80
C PRO A 455 -19.48 9.58 3.23
N GLU A 456 -20.77 9.93 3.21
CA GLU A 456 -21.83 8.98 3.55
C GLU A 456 -22.00 7.93 2.46
N HIS A 457 -22.00 6.66 2.84
CA HIS A 457 -22.30 5.52 1.97
C HIS A 457 -23.36 4.62 2.61
N GLU A 458 -23.99 3.77 1.81
CA GLU A 458 -24.87 2.72 2.33
C GLU A 458 -24.13 1.88 3.36
N LYS A 459 -24.72 1.67 4.53
CA LYS A 459 -24.08 0.86 5.58
C LYS A 459 -24.02 -0.60 5.14
N GLY A 460 -22.82 -1.16 5.15
CA GLY A 460 -22.63 -2.58 4.91
C GLY A 460 -22.64 -3.42 6.20
N ASN A 461 -22.46 -4.73 6.05
CA ASN A 461 -22.56 -5.71 7.13
C ASN A 461 -21.29 -5.87 7.98
N VAL A 462 -20.18 -5.26 7.56
CA VAL A 462 -18.89 -5.29 8.27
C VAL A 462 -18.47 -3.83 8.52
N PRO A 463 -18.58 -3.31 9.75
CA PRO A 463 -18.09 -1.97 10.04
C PRO A 463 -16.56 -1.94 10.09
N PHE A 464 -15.96 -0.76 9.89
CA PHE A 464 -14.55 -0.56 10.23
C PHE A 464 -14.36 -0.54 11.76
N ASP A 465 -13.19 -0.94 12.25
CA ASP A 465 -12.91 -1.05 13.69
C ASP A 465 -13.13 0.29 14.42
N ASP A 466 -12.83 1.42 13.76
CA ASP A 466 -12.99 2.76 14.32
C ASP A 466 -14.44 3.26 14.38
N GLU A 467 -15.36 2.60 13.68
CA GLU A 467 -16.80 2.89 13.69
C GLU A 467 -17.52 2.15 14.82
N ILE A 468 -17.03 0.96 15.18
CA ILE A 468 -17.55 0.18 16.32
C ILE A 468 -17.33 0.92 17.64
N VAL A 469 -16.13 1.49 17.83
CA VAL A 469 -15.76 2.23 19.05
C VAL A 469 -16.62 3.49 19.23
N ARG A 470 -16.98 4.18 18.13
CA ARG A 470 -17.87 5.36 18.18
C ARG A 470 -19.32 4.98 18.51
N GLY A 471 -19.82 3.85 18.02
CA GLY A 471 -21.16 3.36 18.34
C GLY A 471 -21.37 3.04 19.83
N ALA A 472 -20.31 2.56 20.50
CA ALA A 472 -20.33 2.28 21.94
C ALA A 472 -20.30 3.56 22.82
N LEU A 473 -19.70 4.65 22.32
CA LEU A 473 -19.63 5.94 23.02
C LEU A 473 -20.94 6.75 22.94
N VAL A 474 -21.74 6.57 21.88
CA VAL A 474 -23.01 7.30 21.69
C VAL A 474 -24.18 6.67 22.47
N ARG A 475 -24.05 5.44 22.99
CA ARG A 475 -25.15 4.71 23.66
C ARG A 475 -25.09 4.66 25.20
N ARG A 476 -24.32 5.53 25.87
CA ARG A 476 -24.37 5.63 27.34
C ARG A 476 -25.39 6.69 27.78
N CYS A 477 -26.67 6.31 27.85
CA CYS A 477 -27.60 6.86 28.82
C CYS A 477 -27.42 6.09 30.16
N PRO A 478 -27.44 6.77 31.32
CA PRO A 478 -27.19 6.12 32.60
C PRO A 478 -28.45 5.37 33.05
N GLY A 479 -28.39 4.04 33.01
CA GLY A 479 -29.41 3.20 33.64
C GLY A 479 -29.95 2.09 32.75
N GLU A 480 -29.09 1.20 32.26
CA GLU A 480 -29.50 -0.16 31.94
C GLU A 480 -28.25 -1.05 31.84
N ALA A 481 -28.11 -1.94 32.82
CA ALA A 481 -27.11 -2.99 32.81
C ALA A 481 -27.67 -4.19 32.04
N GLY A 482 -26.99 -4.62 30.97
CA GLY A 482 -27.29 -5.92 30.37
C GLY A 482 -26.89 -6.11 28.91
N SER A 483 -25.99 -7.08 28.69
CA SER A 483 -25.77 -7.82 27.44
C SER A 483 -25.14 -7.08 26.25
N ALA A 484 -23.81 -7.02 26.25
CA ALA A 484 -23.03 -6.88 25.03
C ALA A 484 -23.21 -8.12 24.14
N ALA A 485 -23.75 -7.92 22.93
CA ALA A 485 -23.81 -8.94 21.90
C ALA A 485 -22.39 -9.24 21.37
N LEU A 486 -21.68 -10.13 22.06
CA LEU A 486 -20.62 -10.92 21.45
C LEU A 486 -21.27 -11.78 20.37
N VAL A 487 -20.90 -11.57 19.11
CA VAL A 487 -21.12 -12.56 18.05
C VAL A 487 -20.39 -13.83 18.49
N LYS A 488 -21.16 -14.80 18.98
CA LYS A 488 -20.68 -16.06 19.53
C LYS A 488 -19.91 -16.84 18.45
N VAL A 489 -18.59 -16.86 18.58
CA VAL A 489 -17.68 -17.85 17.97
C VAL A 489 -17.83 -19.18 18.72
N THR A 490 -19.04 -19.74 18.86
CA THR A 490 -19.24 -20.97 19.64
C THR A 490 -19.36 -22.21 18.74
N GLY A 491 -19.85 -22.08 17.50
CA GLY A 491 -20.00 -23.23 16.58
C GLY A 491 -18.72 -23.66 15.85
N MET A 492 -17.71 -22.79 15.76
CA MET A 492 -16.45 -23.08 15.03
C MET A 492 -15.49 -23.95 15.86
N HIS A 493 -15.53 -23.84 17.18
CA HIS A 493 -14.72 -24.66 18.08
C HIS A 493 -15.15 -26.13 18.07
N GLU A 494 -16.44 -26.41 17.92
CA GLU A 494 -16.96 -27.79 17.88
C GLU A 494 -16.58 -28.49 16.56
N ARG A 495 -16.74 -27.82 15.41
CA ARG A 495 -16.32 -28.38 14.10
C ARG A 495 -14.81 -28.54 14.00
N LEU A 496 -14.03 -27.61 14.55
CA LEU A 496 -12.57 -27.75 14.60
C LEU A 496 -12.15 -28.88 15.57
N ALA A 497 -12.85 -29.06 16.70
CA ALA A 497 -12.62 -30.16 17.63
C ALA A 497 -12.99 -31.52 17.04
N GLU A 498 -14.05 -31.58 16.23
CA GLU A 498 -14.48 -32.78 15.53
C GLU A 498 -13.54 -33.14 14.37
N LEU A 499 -13.09 -32.14 13.61
CA LEU A 499 -12.03 -32.30 12.60
C LEU A 499 -10.71 -32.75 13.23
N LEU A 500 -10.34 -32.18 14.39
CA LEU A 500 -9.17 -32.61 15.15
C LEU A 500 -9.34 -34.04 15.66
N ARG A 501 -10.53 -34.46 16.12
CA ARG A 501 -10.82 -35.86 16.51
C ARG A 501 -10.70 -36.84 15.34
N VAL A 502 -11.17 -36.46 14.15
CA VAL A 502 -11.04 -37.27 12.92
C VAL A 502 -9.59 -37.36 12.45
N LEU A 503 -8.82 -36.27 12.55
CA LEU A 503 -7.39 -36.25 12.24
C LEU A 503 -6.55 -37.01 13.28
N LEU A 504 -6.99 -37.01 14.55
CA LEU A 504 -6.40 -37.79 15.65
C LEU A 504 -6.66 -39.30 15.49
N SER A 505 -7.84 -39.71 15.02
CA SER A 505 -8.15 -41.12 14.78
C SER A 505 -7.49 -41.68 13.52
N ALA A 506 -7.12 -40.83 12.55
CA ALA A 506 -6.46 -41.21 11.30
C ALA A 506 -4.91 -41.21 11.36
N GLY A 507 -4.29 -40.96 12.52
CA GLY A 507 -2.83 -41.00 12.67
C GLY A 507 -2.06 -39.85 12.00
N LEU A 508 -2.73 -38.78 11.53
CA LEU A 508 -2.13 -37.62 10.85
C LEU A 508 -1.54 -36.58 11.83
N PHE A 509 -0.88 -37.05 12.90
CA PHE A 509 -0.49 -36.22 14.05
C PHE A 509 0.60 -35.17 13.75
N ALA A 510 1.46 -35.37 12.73
CA ALA A 510 2.66 -34.55 12.58
C ALA A 510 2.50 -33.24 11.76
N ALA A 511 1.51 -33.14 10.87
CA ALA A 511 1.44 -32.03 9.91
C ALA A 511 0.57 -30.83 10.36
N VAL A 512 -0.44 -31.08 11.18
CA VAL A 512 -1.47 -30.07 11.50
C VAL A 512 -1.12 -29.26 12.76
N VAL A 513 -0.53 -29.89 13.77
CA VAL A 513 -0.22 -29.22 15.05
C VAL A 513 0.92 -28.20 14.91
N VAL A 514 1.89 -28.46 14.03
CA VAL A 514 2.99 -27.51 13.74
C VAL A 514 2.48 -26.29 12.96
N SER A 515 1.50 -26.49 12.06
CA SER A 515 0.93 -25.42 11.24
C SER A 515 -0.02 -24.51 12.01
N VAL A 516 -0.78 -25.01 12.99
CA VAL A 516 -1.74 -24.20 13.76
C VAL A 516 -1.06 -23.38 14.87
N ARG A 517 0.01 -23.88 15.51
CA ARG A 517 0.80 -23.08 16.47
C ARG A 517 1.57 -21.94 15.80
N ALA A 518 2.07 -22.14 14.58
CA ALA A 518 2.73 -21.09 13.78
C ALA A 518 1.78 -20.02 13.20
N TRP A 519 0.47 -20.23 13.30
CA TRP A 519 -0.55 -19.26 12.85
C TRP A 519 -1.10 -18.36 13.96
N ARG A 520 -0.89 -18.69 15.23
CA ARG A 520 -1.33 -17.88 16.39
C ARG A 520 -0.26 -16.92 16.94
N THR A 521 0.97 -16.98 16.44
CA THR A 521 2.10 -16.05 16.74
C THR A 521 2.58 -15.41 15.44
#